data_AF-A0A355YMJ7-F1
#
_entry.id   AF-A0A355YMJ7-F1
#
_cell.length_a   1.000
_cell.length_b   1.000
_cell.length_c   1.000
_cell.angle_alpha   90.00
_cell.angle_beta   90.00
_cell.angle_gamma   90.00
#
_symmetry.space_group_name_H-M   'P 1'
#
loop_
_entity.id
_entity.type
_entity.pdbx_description
1 polymer ?
#
loop_
_entity_poly.entity_id
_entity_poly.type
_entity_poly.pdbx_seq_one_letter_code
_entity_poly.pdbx_strand_id
1 'polypeptide(L)'
;MLYGIYLLGIIFYLVNGIGNYENRVYFMDHTTILFVLIPCVLLLICTGSLPAFARGFLFAFGKRDYPRAKCEESLQAVRMTVYAAVVSGGVCFSIGMINGCRHLAMNWSPQDGINRLLLDLSVAVLSLLYPLLICLVLLPVCFLLKNGLSGPKQTAAKEPVHAQGRISDETSPVTCAIIKELLSHYMDGLTSDETNTEIRKHLETCEACRTLYEQGSLGQ
;
A
#
# COMPACT_ATOMS: atom_id res chain seq x y z
N MET A 1 -12.74 -6.87 2.44
CA MET A 1 -13.75 -7.48 1.55
C MET A 1 -13.58 -7.06 0.09
N LEU A 2 -13.49 -5.77 -0.26
CA LEU A 2 -13.32 -5.31 -1.66
C LEU A 2 -12.09 -5.88 -2.39
N TYR A 3 -10.95 -6.04 -1.70
CA TYR A 3 -9.75 -6.63 -2.31
C TYR A 3 -9.95 -8.12 -2.71
N GLY A 4 -10.71 -8.89 -1.93
CA GLY A 4 -11.03 -10.28 -2.26
C GLY A 4 -11.92 -10.39 -3.50
N ILE A 5 -12.88 -9.48 -3.66
CA ILE A 5 -13.73 -9.39 -4.86
C ILE A 5 -12.88 -9.07 -6.10
N TYR A 6 -11.94 -8.13 -5.96
CA TYR A 6 -11.00 -7.80 -7.03
C TYR A 6 -10.14 -9.00 -7.44
N LEU A 7 -9.58 -9.74 -6.48
CA LEU A 7 -8.80 -10.96 -6.77
C LEU A 7 -9.65 -12.04 -7.46
N LEU A 8 -10.88 -12.27 -7.01
CA LEU A 8 -11.81 -13.18 -7.68
C LEU A 8 -12.12 -12.72 -9.12
N GLY A 9 -12.29 -11.42 -9.33
CA GLY A 9 -12.46 -10.83 -10.66
C GLY A 9 -11.27 -11.07 -11.58
N ILE A 10 -10.03 -10.92 -11.09
CA ILE A 10 -8.82 -11.24 -11.86
C ILE A 10 -8.77 -12.73 -12.19
N ILE A 11 -9.01 -13.60 -11.20
CA ILE A 11 -8.97 -15.05 -11.41
C ILE A 11 -10.01 -15.44 -12.46
N PHE A 12 -11.23 -14.92 -12.37
CA PHE A 12 -12.27 -15.14 -13.36
C PHE A 12 -11.85 -14.63 -14.75
N TYR A 13 -11.30 -13.42 -14.83
CA TYR A 13 -10.80 -12.86 -16.08
C TYR A 13 -9.71 -13.73 -16.72
N LEU A 14 -8.73 -14.18 -15.94
CA LEU A 14 -7.64 -15.05 -16.41
C LEU A 14 -8.14 -16.42 -16.85
N VAL A 15 -9.02 -17.05 -16.07
CA VAL A 15 -9.58 -18.36 -16.39
C VAL A 15 -10.37 -18.32 -17.69
N ASN A 16 -11.20 -17.30 -17.89
CA ASN A 16 -11.96 -17.14 -19.13
C ASN A 16 -11.05 -16.75 -20.32
N GLY A 17 -10.01 -15.94 -20.08
CA GLY A 17 -9.06 -15.52 -21.11
C GLY A 17 -8.16 -16.65 -21.62
N ILE A 18 -7.72 -17.55 -20.73
CA ILE A 18 -6.91 -18.73 -21.10
C ILE A 18 -7.78 -19.82 -21.75
N GLY A 19 -9.06 -19.90 -21.35
CA GLY A 19 -10.02 -20.85 -21.87
C GLY A 19 -9.95 -22.22 -21.19
N ASN A 20 -9.91 -23.29 -21.98
CA ASN A 20 -10.06 -24.66 -21.51
C ASN A 20 -8.89 -25.12 -20.61
N TYR A 21 -9.14 -26.17 -19.82
CA TYR A 21 -8.17 -26.74 -18.88
C TYR A 21 -6.86 -27.16 -19.56
N GLU A 22 -6.92 -27.75 -20.76
CA GLU A 22 -5.71 -28.18 -21.50
C GLU A 22 -4.80 -27.00 -21.87
N ASN A 23 -5.40 -25.84 -22.17
CA ASN A 23 -4.63 -24.64 -22.50
C ASN A 23 -3.87 -24.10 -21.29
N ARG A 24 -4.34 -24.35 -20.06
CA ARG A 24 -3.70 -23.83 -18.83
C ARG A 24 -2.31 -24.40 -18.62
N VAL A 25 -2.04 -25.61 -19.12
CA VAL A 25 -0.72 -26.24 -19.01
C VAL A 25 0.34 -25.41 -19.72
N TYR A 26 0.01 -24.76 -20.84
CA TYR A 26 0.94 -23.90 -21.58
C TYR A 26 1.29 -22.61 -20.84
N PHE A 27 0.44 -22.15 -19.93
CA PHE A 27 0.70 -20.96 -19.09
C PHE A 27 1.40 -21.31 -17.78
N MET A 28 1.64 -22.60 -17.51
CA MET A 28 2.22 -23.07 -16.26
C MET A 28 3.69 -23.46 -16.48
N ASP A 29 4.55 -22.45 -16.68
CA ASP A 29 5.99 -22.65 -16.70
C ASP A 29 6.61 -22.34 -15.33
N HIS A 30 6.84 -23.39 -14.56
CA HIS A 30 7.46 -23.32 -13.25
C HIS A 30 8.84 -22.65 -13.27
N THR A 31 9.61 -22.79 -14.38
CA THR A 31 10.95 -22.21 -14.50
C THR A 31 10.85 -20.70 -14.51
N THR A 32 10.06 -20.14 -15.44
CA THR A 32 9.88 -18.69 -15.54
C THR A 32 9.22 -18.10 -14.29
N ILE A 33 8.26 -18.81 -13.67
CA ILE A 33 7.68 -18.37 -12.38
C ILE A 33 8.78 -18.23 -11.32
N LEU A 34 9.64 -19.23 -11.20
CA LEU A 34 10.70 -19.25 -10.20
C LEU A 34 11.75 -18.15 -10.45
N PHE A 35 12.13 -17.92 -11.71
CA PHE A 35 13.05 -16.85 -12.10
C PHE A 35 12.53 -15.45 -11.78
N VAL A 36 11.22 -15.23 -11.80
CA VAL A 36 10.60 -13.96 -11.40
C VAL A 36 10.43 -13.87 -9.88
N LEU A 37 10.02 -14.95 -9.22
CA LEU A 37 9.73 -14.93 -7.78
C LEU A 37 10.99 -14.97 -6.88
N ILE A 38 12.02 -15.73 -7.26
CA ILE A 38 13.28 -15.80 -6.50
C ILE A 38 13.86 -14.41 -6.21
N PRO A 39 14.09 -13.53 -7.21
CA PRO A 39 14.66 -12.21 -6.94
C PRO A 39 13.73 -11.32 -6.11
N CYS A 40 12.40 -11.43 -6.26
CA CYS A 40 11.45 -10.74 -5.39
C CYS A 40 11.61 -11.15 -3.92
N VAL A 41 11.66 -12.45 -3.65
CA VAL A 41 11.80 -12.99 -2.29
C VAL A 41 13.17 -12.69 -1.72
N LEU A 42 14.25 -12.89 -2.49
CA LEU A 42 15.61 -12.56 -2.08
C LEU A 42 15.74 -11.07 -1.73
N LEU A 43 15.14 -10.17 -2.52
CA LEU A 43 15.17 -8.74 -2.22
C LEU A 43 14.48 -8.44 -0.88
N LEU A 44 13.32 -9.05 -0.62
CA LEU A 44 12.61 -8.88 0.65
C LEU A 44 13.41 -9.42 1.86
N ILE A 45 14.13 -10.53 1.67
CA ILE A 45 15.01 -11.11 2.70
C ILE A 45 16.21 -10.19 2.94
N CYS A 46 16.91 -9.78 1.89
CA CYS A 46 18.10 -8.92 1.98
C CYS A 46 17.79 -7.56 2.59
N THR A 47 16.60 -7.00 2.33
CA THR A 47 16.16 -5.71 2.88
C THR A 47 15.50 -5.82 4.26
N GLY A 48 15.30 -7.04 4.78
CA GLY A 48 14.58 -7.26 6.04
C GLY A 48 13.10 -6.83 6.02
N SER A 49 12.53 -6.61 4.82
CA SER A 49 11.21 -6.00 4.65
C SER A 49 10.07 -7.02 4.50
N LEU A 50 10.36 -8.32 4.57
CA LEU A 50 9.37 -9.40 4.50
C LEU A 50 8.20 -9.23 5.50
N PRO A 51 8.43 -8.88 6.78
CA PRO A 51 7.34 -8.61 7.71
C PRO A 51 6.54 -7.34 7.34
N ALA A 52 7.17 -6.34 6.73
CA ALA A 52 6.49 -5.14 6.23
C ALA A 52 5.61 -5.46 5.02
N PHE A 53 6.11 -6.27 4.10
CA PHE A 53 5.34 -6.76 2.95
C PHE A 53 4.11 -7.55 3.39
N ALA A 54 4.26 -8.51 4.31
CA ALA A 54 3.15 -9.30 4.84
C ALA A 54 2.08 -8.44 5.55
N ARG A 55 2.52 -7.43 6.33
CA ARG A 55 1.62 -6.45 6.95
C ARG A 55 0.79 -5.68 5.91
N GLY A 56 1.38 -5.35 4.76
CA GLY A 56 0.67 -4.70 3.65
C GLY A 56 -0.52 -5.51 3.13
N PHE A 57 -0.37 -6.82 2.98
CA PHE A 57 -1.50 -7.71 2.62
C PHE A 57 -2.52 -7.81 3.74
N LEU A 58 -2.07 -7.93 4.98
CA LEU A 58 -2.96 -8.01 6.13
C LEU A 58 -3.82 -6.74 6.28
N PHE A 59 -3.26 -5.58 5.93
CA PHE A 59 -3.99 -4.32 5.79
C PHE A 59 -5.04 -4.37 4.70
N ALA A 60 -4.71 -4.91 3.52
CA ALA A 60 -5.65 -5.05 2.41
C ALA A 60 -6.84 -5.98 2.73
N PHE A 61 -6.63 -7.00 3.56
CA PHE A 61 -7.70 -7.93 3.99
C PHE A 61 -8.58 -7.42 5.14
N GLY A 62 -8.24 -6.31 5.78
CA GLY A 62 -9.17 -5.60 6.68
C GLY A 62 -8.64 -5.20 8.05
N LYS A 63 -7.38 -5.49 8.42
CA LYS A 63 -6.79 -4.94 9.66
C LYS A 63 -6.29 -3.51 9.39
N ARG A 64 -7.09 -2.50 9.73
CA ARG A 64 -6.84 -1.10 9.35
C ARG A 64 -6.15 -0.24 10.42
N ASP A 65 -5.86 -0.80 11.59
CA ASP A 65 -5.33 -0.05 12.73
C ASP A 65 -3.80 0.01 12.75
N TYR A 66 -3.18 0.44 11.64
CA TYR A 66 -1.72 0.58 11.58
C TYR A 66 -1.28 2.03 11.75
N PRO A 67 -0.28 2.29 12.63
CA PRO A 67 0.43 3.57 12.67
C PRO A 67 0.99 3.93 11.28
N ARG A 68 0.98 5.22 10.93
CA ARG A 68 1.43 5.73 9.63
C ARG A 68 2.83 5.23 9.23
N ALA A 69 3.77 5.21 10.17
CA ALA A 69 5.13 4.70 9.93
C ALA A 69 5.15 3.25 9.41
N LYS A 70 4.31 2.36 9.98
CA LYS A 70 4.21 0.96 9.53
C LYS A 70 3.56 0.84 8.15
N CYS A 71 2.66 1.75 7.80
CA CYS A 71 2.03 1.81 6.49
C CYS A 71 3.04 2.22 5.41
N GLU A 72 3.92 3.18 5.72
CA GLU A 72 4.99 3.63 4.83
C GLU A 72 6.02 2.53 4.57
N GLU A 73 6.48 1.84 5.62
CA GLU A 73 7.35 0.65 5.50
C GLU A 73 6.73 -0.42 4.58
N SER A 74 5.44 -0.69 4.78
CA SER A 74 4.72 -1.69 4.00
C SER A 74 4.57 -1.26 2.54
N LEU A 75 4.27 0.02 2.29
CA LEU A 75 4.17 0.58 0.94
C LEU A 75 5.50 0.50 0.20
N GLN A 76 6.60 0.81 0.89
CA GLN A 76 7.94 0.70 0.32
C GLN A 76 8.28 -0.75 -0.03
N ALA A 77 8.01 -1.71 0.87
CA ALA A 77 8.27 -3.13 0.62
C ALA A 77 7.48 -3.66 -0.59
N VAL A 78 6.20 -3.29 -0.72
CA VAL A 78 5.36 -3.69 -1.87
C VAL A 78 5.88 -3.07 -3.16
N ARG A 79 6.27 -1.79 -3.16
CA ARG A 79 6.85 -1.13 -4.35
C ARG A 79 8.17 -1.76 -4.78
N MET A 80 9.05 -2.07 -3.83
CA MET A 80 10.30 -2.77 -4.12
C MET A 80 10.05 -4.13 -4.76
N THR A 81 8.99 -4.84 -4.32
CA THR A 81 8.59 -6.13 -4.92
C THR A 81 8.07 -5.96 -6.35
N VAL A 82 7.26 -4.92 -6.61
CA VAL A 82 6.79 -4.57 -7.96
C VAL A 82 7.97 -4.29 -8.89
N TYR A 83 8.92 -3.45 -8.46
CA TYR A 83 10.11 -3.16 -9.26
C TYR A 83 10.97 -4.40 -9.51
N ALA A 84 11.18 -5.23 -8.48
CA ALA A 84 11.92 -6.48 -8.62
C ALA A 84 11.27 -7.43 -9.64
N ALA A 85 9.95 -7.56 -9.61
CA ALA A 85 9.21 -8.41 -10.55
C ALA A 85 9.38 -7.90 -11.99
N VAL A 86 9.20 -6.60 -12.22
CA VAL A 86 9.34 -5.99 -13.56
C VAL A 86 10.76 -6.12 -14.09
N VAL A 87 11.77 -5.82 -13.26
CA VAL A 87 13.18 -5.92 -13.66
C VAL A 87 13.57 -7.36 -13.96
N SER A 88 13.24 -8.30 -13.08
CA SER A 88 13.55 -9.72 -13.29
C SER A 88 12.86 -10.30 -14.52
N GLY A 89 11.59 -9.96 -14.75
CA GLY A 89 10.86 -10.32 -15.97
C GLY A 89 11.48 -9.74 -17.23
N GLY A 90 11.93 -8.49 -17.21
CA GLY A 90 12.63 -7.86 -18.32
C GLY A 90 13.96 -8.55 -18.64
N VAL A 91 14.71 -8.95 -17.62
CA VAL A 91 15.94 -9.75 -17.79
C VAL A 91 15.62 -11.12 -18.41
N CYS A 92 14.59 -11.82 -17.91
CA CYS A 92 14.18 -13.11 -18.46
C CYS A 92 13.69 -13.01 -19.91
N PHE A 93 12.91 -11.98 -20.23
CA PHE A 93 12.50 -11.66 -21.59
C PHE A 93 13.71 -11.46 -22.49
N SER A 94 14.70 -10.69 -22.04
CA SER A 94 15.92 -10.42 -22.81
C SER A 94 16.72 -11.70 -23.08
N ILE A 95 16.84 -12.59 -22.09
CA ILE A 95 17.50 -13.90 -22.23
C ILE A 95 16.75 -14.76 -23.26
N GLY A 96 15.41 -14.86 -23.14
CA GLY A 96 14.58 -15.61 -24.08
C GLY A 96 14.70 -15.09 -25.52
N MET A 97 14.68 -13.77 -25.70
CA MET A 97 14.85 -13.14 -27.01
C MET A 97 16.25 -13.38 -27.60
N ILE A 98 17.31 -13.29 -26.80
CA ILE A 98 18.68 -13.59 -27.25
C ILE A 98 18.79 -15.05 -27.68
N ASN A 99 18.20 -15.98 -26.92
CA ASN A 99 18.17 -17.40 -27.27
C ASN A 99 17.43 -17.64 -28.58
N GLY A 100 16.25 -17.05 -28.76
CA GLY A 100 15.49 -17.15 -30.00
C GLY A 100 16.25 -16.62 -31.21
N CYS A 101 16.87 -15.44 -31.10
CA CYS A 101 17.69 -14.86 -32.17
C CYS A 101 18.89 -15.75 -32.53
N ARG A 102 19.55 -16.34 -31.53
CA ARG A 102 20.69 -17.24 -31.77
C ARG A 102 20.27 -18.53 -32.47
N HIS A 103 19.11 -19.10 -32.11
CA HIS A 103 18.57 -20.27 -32.79
C HIS A 103 18.17 -19.96 -34.24
N LEU A 104 17.66 -18.76 -34.53
CA LEU A 104 17.42 -18.29 -35.90
C LEU A 104 18.71 -18.16 -36.71
N ALA A 105 19.81 -17.71 -36.09
CA ALA A 105 21.07 -17.49 -36.77
C ALA A 105 21.88 -18.78 -37.05
N MET A 106 21.76 -19.81 -36.19
CA MET A 106 22.63 -21.01 -36.25
C MET A 106 21.97 -22.27 -36.81
N ASN A 107 20.64 -22.38 -36.87
CA ASN A 107 19.99 -23.64 -37.26
C ASN A 107 19.81 -23.76 -38.78
N TRP A 108 20.67 -24.59 -39.39
CA TRP A 108 20.62 -25.01 -40.80
C TRP A 108 19.65 -26.20 -41.08
N SER A 109 18.87 -26.65 -40.09
CA SER A 109 17.84 -27.71 -40.25
C SER A 109 16.41 -27.16 -40.04
N PRO A 110 15.52 -27.17 -41.05
CA PRO A 110 14.25 -26.44 -41.01
C PRO A 110 13.23 -26.90 -39.95
N GLN A 111 13.19 -28.20 -39.61
CA GLN A 111 12.13 -28.76 -38.76
C GLN A 111 12.38 -28.52 -37.25
N ASP A 112 13.59 -28.77 -36.75
CA ASP A 112 13.90 -28.68 -35.32
C ASP A 112 14.11 -27.24 -34.83
N GLY A 113 14.44 -26.33 -35.75
CA GLY A 113 14.67 -24.93 -35.44
C GLY A 113 13.39 -24.17 -35.07
N ILE A 114 12.27 -24.45 -35.76
CA ILE A 114 11.00 -23.73 -35.55
C ILE A 114 10.40 -24.07 -34.18
N ASN A 115 10.40 -25.34 -33.78
CA ASN A 115 9.84 -25.76 -32.50
C ASN A 115 10.60 -25.14 -31.31
N ARG A 116 11.94 -25.09 -31.39
CA ARG A 116 12.77 -24.45 -30.35
C ARG A 116 12.59 -22.94 -30.30
N LEU A 117 12.45 -22.29 -31.46
CA LEU A 117 12.17 -20.86 -31.54
C LEU A 117 10.83 -20.50 -30.91
N LEU A 118 9.77 -21.27 -31.22
CA LEU A 118 8.45 -21.08 -30.64
C LEU A 118 8.47 -21.28 -29.11
N LEU A 119 9.25 -22.26 -28.63
CA LEU A 119 9.47 -22.45 -27.20
C LEU A 119 10.15 -21.23 -26.56
N ASP A 120 11.27 -20.75 -27.12
CA ASP A 120 11.98 -19.57 -26.60
C ASP A 120 11.11 -18.31 -26.61
N LEU A 121 10.32 -18.11 -27.67
CA LEU A 121 9.40 -16.99 -27.78
C LEU A 121 8.27 -17.09 -26.74
N SER A 122 7.72 -18.29 -26.53
CA SER A 122 6.69 -18.51 -25.51
C SER A 122 7.20 -18.19 -24.11
N VAL A 123 8.41 -18.65 -23.77
CA VAL A 123 9.07 -18.37 -22.48
C VAL A 123 9.34 -16.86 -22.32
N ALA A 124 9.76 -16.18 -23.38
CA ALA A 124 9.96 -14.73 -23.36
C ALA A 124 8.63 -13.99 -23.08
N VAL A 125 7.54 -14.35 -23.74
CA VAL A 125 6.22 -13.72 -23.49
C VAL A 125 5.71 -14.03 -22.08
N LEU A 126 5.87 -15.26 -21.60
CA LEU A 126 5.53 -15.62 -20.22
C LEU A 126 6.36 -14.83 -19.19
N SER A 127 7.62 -14.53 -19.51
CA SER A 127 8.52 -13.70 -18.68
C SER A 127 8.02 -12.27 -18.50
N LEU A 128 7.19 -11.76 -19.42
CA LEU A 128 6.51 -10.47 -19.25
C LEU A 128 5.15 -10.63 -18.56
N LEU A 129 4.42 -11.73 -18.87
CA LEU A 129 3.11 -11.99 -18.29
C LEU A 129 3.17 -12.11 -16.77
N TYR A 130 4.08 -12.92 -16.22
CA TYR A 130 4.10 -13.16 -14.76
C TYR A 130 4.38 -11.91 -13.91
N PRO A 131 5.37 -11.05 -14.23
CA PRO A 131 5.53 -9.76 -13.56
C PRO A 131 4.28 -8.89 -13.64
N LEU A 132 3.61 -8.85 -14.80
CA LEU A 132 2.38 -8.09 -14.95
C LEU A 132 1.26 -8.62 -14.05
N LEU A 133 1.14 -9.94 -13.90
CA LEU A 133 0.19 -10.54 -12.96
C LEU A 133 0.52 -10.20 -11.51
N ILE A 134 1.80 -10.23 -11.14
CA ILE A 134 2.26 -9.80 -9.81
C ILE A 134 1.90 -8.32 -9.59
N CYS A 135 2.21 -7.45 -10.55
CA CYS A 135 1.86 -6.02 -10.50
C CYS A 135 0.36 -5.83 -10.36
N LEU A 136 -0.46 -6.56 -11.11
CA LEU A 136 -1.92 -6.48 -11.07
C LEU A 136 -2.46 -6.86 -9.67
N VAL A 137 -1.91 -7.90 -9.06
CA VAL A 137 -2.28 -8.32 -7.69
C VAL A 137 -1.82 -7.31 -6.62
N LEU A 138 -0.66 -6.69 -6.80
CA LEU A 138 -0.07 -5.74 -5.85
C LEU A 138 -0.60 -4.30 -5.98
N LEU A 139 -1.13 -3.91 -7.14
CA LEU A 139 -1.59 -2.55 -7.42
C LEU A 139 -2.64 -2.04 -6.41
N PRO A 140 -3.69 -2.82 -6.04
CA PRO A 140 -4.66 -2.37 -5.05
C PRO A 140 -4.04 -2.26 -3.66
N VAL A 141 -3.06 -3.09 -3.32
CA VAL A 141 -2.36 -3.02 -2.03
C VAL A 141 -1.59 -1.71 -1.93
N CYS A 142 -0.88 -1.32 -3.00
CA CYS A 142 -0.23 -0.01 -3.10
C CYS A 142 -1.22 1.14 -2.92
N PHE A 143 -2.37 1.08 -3.60
CA PHE A 143 -3.38 2.13 -3.53
C PHE A 143 -4.01 2.23 -2.14
N LEU A 144 -4.35 1.10 -1.52
CA LEU A 144 -4.92 1.05 -0.18
C LEU A 144 -3.96 1.61 0.87
N LEU A 145 -2.68 1.22 0.82
CA LEU A 145 -1.65 1.75 1.72
C LEU A 145 -1.46 3.25 1.51
N LYS A 146 -1.40 3.72 0.25
CA LYS A 146 -1.32 5.16 -0.07
C LYS A 146 -2.50 5.93 0.50
N ASN A 147 -3.72 5.42 0.36
CA ASN A 147 -4.91 6.06 0.92
C ASN A 147 -4.91 6.08 2.45
N GLY A 148 -4.37 5.03 3.09
CA GLY A 148 -4.18 4.99 4.54
C GLY A 148 -3.18 6.04 5.06
N LEU A 149 -2.18 6.41 4.26
CA LEU A 149 -1.25 7.50 4.58
C LEU A 149 -1.91 8.89 4.43
N SER A 150 -2.81 9.05 3.45
CA SER A 150 -3.49 10.31 3.16
C SER A 150 -4.74 10.58 4.03
N GLY A 151 -5.24 9.59 4.78
CA GLY A 151 -6.38 9.78 5.70
C GLY A 151 -6.04 10.71 6.88
N PRO A 152 -7.02 11.43 7.48
CA PRO A 152 -6.81 12.30 8.63
C PRO A 152 -6.12 11.55 9.77
N LYS A 153 -5.24 12.23 10.52
CA LYS A 153 -4.47 11.65 11.64
C LYS A 153 -5.43 10.87 12.55
N GLN A 154 -5.38 9.54 12.52
CA GLN A 154 -6.01 8.74 13.56
C GLN A 154 -5.20 8.94 14.83
N THR A 155 -5.59 9.95 15.60
CA THR A 155 -5.21 10.10 17.00
C THR A 155 -5.59 8.82 17.71
N ALA A 156 -4.57 8.20 18.29
CA ALA A 156 -4.58 7.13 19.29
C ALA A 156 -5.95 6.54 19.63
N ALA A 157 -6.12 5.26 19.29
CA ALA A 157 -7.09 4.39 19.95
C ALA A 157 -6.96 4.56 21.48
N LYS A 158 -8.02 5.12 22.07
CA LYS A 158 -8.27 5.10 23.51
C LYS A 158 -8.37 3.65 23.97
N GLU A 159 -7.77 3.42 25.14
CA GLU A 159 -7.99 2.31 26.06
C GLU A 159 -9.48 1.91 26.21
N PRO A 160 -9.74 0.66 26.65
CA PRO A 160 -11.07 0.08 26.63
C PRO A 160 -12.02 0.75 27.62
N VAL A 161 -13.24 0.91 27.11
CA VAL A 161 -14.45 1.37 27.78
C VAL A 161 -14.70 0.64 29.10
N HIS A 162 -14.83 1.41 30.17
CA HIS A 162 -15.68 1.05 31.30
C HIS A 162 -16.69 2.19 31.56
N ALA A 163 -17.96 1.81 31.62
CA ALA A 163 -19.09 2.50 32.22
C ALA A 163 -19.66 3.78 31.54
N GLN A 164 -20.79 3.56 30.86
CA GLN A 164 -22.11 4.14 31.20
C GLN A 164 -22.37 5.64 30.96
N GLY A 165 -23.30 5.90 30.02
CA GLY A 165 -24.44 6.79 30.32
C GLY A 165 -24.63 8.05 29.47
N ARG A 166 -25.64 7.98 28.58
CA ARG A 166 -26.77 8.92 28.44
C ARG A 166 -26.58 10.27 27.67
N ILE A 167 -27.14 10.27 26.45
CA ILE A 167 -28.07 11.23 25.78
C ILE A 167 -27.70 12.74 25.66
N SER A 168 -27.62 13.19 24.39
CA SER A 168 -27.93 14.50 23.76
C SER A 168 -27.22 15.79 24.22
N ASP A 169 -26.48 16.46 23.33
CA ASP A 169 -26.95 17.64 22.56
C ASP A 169 -25.79 18.23 21.70
N GLU A 170 -26.15 18.87 20.60
CA GLU A 170 -25.31 19.42 19.55
C GLU A 170 -24.63 20.73 20.01
N THR A 171 -23.35 20.68 20.37
CA THR A 171 -22.36 21.78 20.26
C THR A 171 -21.03 21.23 20.77
N SER A 172 -20.08 21.01 19.85
CA SER A 172 -18.81 20.36 20.17
C SER A 172 -18.07 21.14 21.27
N PRO A 173 -17.78 20.56 22.45
CA PRO A 173 -17.00 21.24 23.46
C PRO A 173 -15.57 21.37 22.93
N VAL A 174 -15.14 22.60 22.68
CA VAL A 174 -13.73 22.88 22.39
C VAL A 174 -12.94 22.33 23.57
N THR A 175 -12.09 21.34 23.31
CA THR A 175 -11.34 20.67 24.37
C THR A 175 -10.17 21.55 24.83
N CYS A 176 -9.76 21.41 26.09
CA CYS A 176 -8.64 22.17 26.63
C CYS A 176 -7.34 22.00 25.82
N ALA A 177 -7.17 20.87 25.12
CA ALA A 177 -6.02 20.64 24.24
C ALA A 177 -6.01 21.61 23.05
N ILE A 178 -7.17 21.81 22.41
CA ILE A 178 -7.33 22.76 21.29
C ILE A 178 -7.14 24.20 21.79
N ILE A 179 -7.70 24.52 22.96
CA ILE A 179 -7.54 25.86 23.56
C ILE A 179 -6.07 26.16 23.85
N LYS A 180 -5.29 25.21 24.39
CA LYS A 180 -3.86 25.41 24.66
C LYS A 180 -3.04 25.69 23.40
N GLU A 181 -3.36 25.04 22.28
CA GLU A 181 -2.69 25.28 20.99
C GLU A 181 -3.07 26.64 20.40
N LEU A 182 -4.33 27.06 20.56
CA LEU A 182 -4.82 28.34 20.05
C LEU A 182 -4.50 29.52 20.96
N LEU A 183 -4.07 29.28 22.20
CA LEU A 183 -3.91 30.33 23.21
C LEU A 183 -2.82 31.33 22.85
N SER A 184 -1.71 30.86 22.26
CA SER A 184 -0.63 31.74 21.78
C SER A 184 -1.13 32.65 20.67
N HIS A 185 -1.82 32.09 19.68
CA HIS A 185 -2.40 32.85 18.57
C HIS A 185 -3.50 33.82 19.04
N TYR A 186 -4.25 33.46 20.07
CA TYR A 186 -5.27 34.31 20.69
C TYR A 186 -4.64 35.51 21.42
N MET A 187 -3.55 35.31 22.16
CA MET A 187 -2.80 36.39 22.81
C MET A 187 -2.20 37.36 21.79
N ASP A 188 -1.75 36.85 20.64
CA ASP A 188 -1.19 37.64 19.54
C ASP A 188 -2.27 38.34 18.68
N GLY A 189 -3.57 38.13 18.97
CA GLY A 189 -4.68 38.72 18.21
C GLY A 189 -4.84 38.16 16.79
N LEU A 190 -4.30 36.97 16.52
CA LEU A 190 -4.26 36.34 15.20
C LEU A 190 -5.41 35.35 14.96
N THR A 191 -6.40 35.29 15.86
CA THR A 191 -7.58 34.43 15.78
C THR A 191 -8.81 35.18 15.28
N SER A 192 -9.69 34.50 14.53
CA SER A 192 -10.95 35.07 14.05
C SER A 192 -11.94 35.36 15.19
N ASP A 193 -12.88 36.29 14.99
CA ASP A 193 -13.87 36.68 16.01
C ASP A 193 -14.76 35.53 16.50
N GLU A 194 -15.11 34.60 15.60
CA GLU A 194 -15.81 33.36 15.95
C GLU A 194 -14.98 32.50 16.90
N THR A 195 -13.68 32.35 16.63
CA THR A 195 -12.75 31.58 17.48
C THR A 195 -12.53 32.26 18.82
N ASN A 196 -12.46 33.60 18.84
CA ASN A 196 -12.31 34.40 20.05
C ASN A 196 -13.48 34.19 21.03
N THR A 197 -14.69 34.08 20.49
CA THR A 197 -15.91 33.89 21.27
C THR A 197 -15.91 32.52 21.96
N GLU A 198 -15.51 31.47 21.24
CA GLU A 198 -15.42 30.11 21.80
C GLU A 198 -14.28 29.96 22.81
N ILE A 199 -13.14 30.63 22.60
CA ILE A 199 -12.03 30.64 23.57
C ILE A 199 -12.46 31.32 24.87
N ARG A 200 -13.14 32.47 24.81
CA ARG A 200 -13.65 33.16 26.02
C ARG A 200 -14.63 32.30 26.80
N LYS A 201 -15.60 31.70 26.10
CA LYS A 201 -16.59 30.79 26.70
C LYS A 201 -15.94 29.59 27.40
N HIS A 202 -14.83 29.08 26.85
CA HIS A 202 -14.06 28.02 27.48
C HIS A 202 -13.25 28.50 28.70
N LEU A 203 -12.62 29.68 28.65
CA LEU A 203 -11.87 30.25 29.77
C LEU A 203 -12.78 30.58 30.98
N GLU A 204 -14.05 30.89 30.73
CA GLU A 204 -15.06 31.07 31.78
C GLU A 204 -15.42 29.77 32.51
N THR A 205 -15.33 28.63 31.83
CA THR A 205 -15.76 27.32 32.35
C THR A 205 -14.59 26.42 32.79
N CYS A 206 -13.36 26.70 32.35
CA CYS A 206 -12.18 25.90 32.64
C CYS A 206 -11.11 26.68 33.40
N GLU A 207 -10.95 26.35 34.69
CA GLU A 207 -9.95 26.96 35.57
C GLU A 207 -8.51 26.71 35.08
N ALA A 208 -8.20 25.49 34.63
CA ALA A 208 -6.85 25.14 34.18
C ALA A 208 -6.40 25.91 32.91
N CYS A 209 -7.32 26.22 32.01
CA CYS A 209 -7.02 27.04 30.83
C CYS A 209 -6.91 28.53 31.20
N ARG A 210 -7.72 29.00 32.16
CA ARG A 210 -7.64 30.36 32.67
C ARG A 210 -6.28 30.66 33.33
N THR A 211 -5.80 29.76 34.19
CA THR A 211 -4.50 29.92 34.84
C THR A 211 -3.35 29.97 33.83
N LEU A 212 -3.45 29.23 32.72
CA LEU A 212 -2.42 29.26 31.66
C LEU A 212 -2.45 30.57 30.87
N TYR A 213 -3.64 31.11 30.59
CA TYR A 213 -3.78 32.42 29.95
C TYR A 213 -3.21 33.54 30.84
N GLU A 214 -3.53 33.54 32.13
CA GLU A 214 -3.03 34.53 33.09
C GLU A 214 -1.51 34.45 33.25
N GLN A 215 -0.93 33.25 33.33
CA GLN A 215 0.52 33.04 33.39
C GLN A 215 1.24 33.52 32.12
N GLY A 216 0.66 33.31 30.94
CA GLY A 216 1.20 33.82 29.67
C GLY A 216 1.13 35.35 29.57
N SER A 217 0.08 35.96 30.12
CA SER A 217 -0.13 37.42 30.07
C SER A 217 0.77 38.23 31.00
N LEU A 218 1.29 37.62 32.08
CA LEU A 218 2.19 38.28 33.05
C LEU A 218 3.67 38.18 32.67
N GLY A 219 3.99 37.51 31.56
CA GLY A 219 5.35 37.31 31.05
C GLY A 219 5.72 38.20 29.85
N GLN A 220 4.91 39.23 29.53
CA GLN A 220 5.20 40.25 28.51
C GLN A 220 5.40 41.63 29.15
#